data_AF-A7S7A0-F1
#
_entry.id   AF-A7S7A0-F1
#
_cell.length_a   1.000
_cell.length_b   1.000
_cell.length_c   1.000
_cell.angle_alpha   90.00
_cell.angle_beta   90.00
_cell.angle_gamma   90.00
#
_symmetry.space_group_name_H-M   'P 1'
#
loop_
_entity.id
_entity.type
_entity.pdbx_description
1 polymer ?
#
loop_
_entity_poly.entity_id
_entity_poly.type
_entity_poly.pdbx_seq_one_letter_code
_entity_poly.pdbx_strand_id
1 'polypeptide(L)'
;MYEDFNPDDFIFAEEPTGRFGFMQTFRQCAVPTITQTLDNVGPLLVMCVILRLIAILRVPRWLVHLVSALTGIGAMTIFIKEYMGYPLVMCLVGYPVLFVFKGYRGPLMSLVCLVYILTCELFIASPSAWHRVRGTQMILVMKMISIAFDYDQGILAQLPNLLEYFGYSISASSIIFGPFMSYDDYSKILTGKRLSLSWIFGVTRSFLLCFICLLHSVCVSPYIFAEDDNKWLVAYQTAMSFRFSHYFVSYLSECTSIACGIGTETIFKDHKQTHWHFDVSRPQHVELPRSLVEVVIHWNVPNHVFLKNYVFKKTQRFGRFIAILLTFGCSSLLHGLNFQLAAVLLSIGVYAYIEHVLRSKMAALFNACIMARNCQPGCDHQWKKVFYSIGVVGML
;
A
#
# COMPACT_ATOMS: atom_id res chain seq x y z
N MET A 1 40.90 -42.10 -35.08
CA MET A 1 39.84 -43.09 -34.90
C MET A 1 38.62 -42.27 -34.53
N TYR A 2 37.88 -41.86 -35.58
CA TYR A 2 36.62 -41.13 -35.44
C TYR A 2 35.58 -42.17 -35.04
N GLU A 3 35.05 -42.07 -33.82
CA GLU A 3 33.84 -42.80 -33.44
C GLU A 3 32.64 -41.89 -33.67
N ASP A 4 31.71 -42.43 -34.44
CA ASP A 4 30.46 -41.83 -34.88
C ASP A 4 29.61 -41.39 -33.69
N PHE A 5 29.46 -40.07 -33.51
CA PHE A 5 28.38 -39.52 -32.71
C PHE A 5 27.09 -39.61 -33.52
N ASN A 6 26.22 -40.55 -33.14
CA ASN A 6 24.89 -40.70 -33.70
C ASN A 6 24.07 -39.42 -33.42
N PRO A 7 23.52 -38.71 -34.43
CA PRO A 7 22.74 -37.49 -34.22
C PRO A 7 21.42 -37.68 -33.47
N ASP A 8 21.01 -38.93 -33.23
CA ASP A 8 19.69 -39.27 -32.68
C ASP A 8 19.63 -39.32 -31.13
N ASP A 9 20.74 -39.09 -30.42
CA ASP A 9 20.77 -39.13 -28.94
C ASP A 9 20.34 -37.80 -28.26
N PHE A 10 20.06 -36.75 -29.04
CA PHE A 10 19.34 -35.58 -28.53
C PHE A 10 17.83 -35.82 -28.66
N ILE A 11 17.28 -36.63 -27.76
CA ILE A 11 15.87 -36.51 -27.39
C ILE A 11 15.73 -35.09 -26.84
N PHE A 12 15.30 -34.17 -27.70
CA PHE A 12 14.63 -32.95 -27.27
C PHE A 12 13.52 -33.44 -26.35
N ALA A 13 13.70 -33.26 -25.05
CA ALA A 13 12.56 -33.24 -24.15
C ALA A 13 11.70 -32.09 -24.67
N GLU A 14 10.67 -32.42 -25.45
CA GLU A 14 9.56 -31.53 -25.69
C GLU A 14 9.12 -31.07 -24.30
N GLU A 15 9.45 -29.83 -23.94
CA GLU A 15 8.74 -29.15 -22.87
C GLU A 15 7.27 -29.25 -23.27
N PRO A 16 6.41 -29.89 -22.45
CA PRO A 16 5.04 -30.10 -22.86
C PRO A 16 4.42 -28.72 -23.05
N THR A 17 4.13 -28.36 -24.30
CA THR A 17 3.45 -27.14 -24.74
C THR A 17 1.96 -27.17 -24.36
N GLY A 18 1.64 -27.82 -23.25
CA GLY A 18 0.30 -28.05 -22.73
C GLY A 18 0.24 -27.62 -21.27
N ARG A 19 -0.91 -27.07 -20.86
CA ARG A 19 -1.17 -26.67 -19.48
C ARG A 19 -0.84 -27.83 -18.53
N PHE A 20 0.13 -27.66 -17.64
CA PHE A 20 0.44 -28.64 -16.60
C PHE A 20 -0.82 -29.00 -15.82
N GLY A 21 -1.00 -30.28 -15.48
CA GLY A 21 -2.16 -30.69 -14.69
C GLY A 21 -2.22 -29.95 -13.34
N PHE A 22 -3.41 -29.72 -12.79
CA PHE A 22 -3.61 -28.98 -11.52
C PHE A 22 -2.68 -29.44 -10.39
N MET A 23 -2.50 -30.76 -10.25
CA MET A 23 -1.64 -31.33 -9.20
C MET A 23 -0.15 -31.07 -9.43
N GLN A 24 0.28 -30.97 -10.69
CA GLN A 24 1.63 -30.61 -11.07
C GLN A 24 1.88 -29.12 -10.83
N THR A 25 0.95 -28.24 -11.23
CA THR A 25 1.00 -26.80 -10.91
C THR A 25 1.05 -26.55 -9.40
N PHE A 26 0.27 -27.30 -8.62
CA PHE A 26 0.32 -27.20 -7.16
C PHE A 26 1.70 -27.60 -6.59
N ARG A 27 2.28 -28.70 -7.05
CA ARG A 27 3.60 -29.16 -6.56
C ARG A 27 4.76 -28.28 -7.04
N GLN A 28 4.73 -27.80 -8.27
CA GLN A 28 5.84 -27.09 -8.89
C GLN A 28 5.80 -25.57 -8.68
N CYS A 29 4.61 -24.98 -8.50
CA CYS A 29 4.47 -23.54 -8.25
C CYS A 29 4.04 -23.23 -6.82
N ALA A 30 2.94 -23.82 -6.33
CA ALA A 30 2.35 -23.38 -5.07
C ALA A 30 3.24 -23.69 -3.85
N VAL A 31 3.76 -24.91 -3.74
CA VAL A 31 4.60 -25.31 -2.60
C VAL A 31 5.88 -24.47 -2.50
N PRO A 32 6.72 -24.33 -3.55
CA PRO A 32 7.91 -23.48 -3.48
C PRO A 32 7.59 -22.01 -3.18
N THR A 33 6.52 -21.48 -3.79
CA THR A 33 6.10 -20.09 -3.58
C THR A 33 5.71 -19.83 -2.13
N ILE A 34 4.96 -20.76 -1.51
CA ILE A 34 4.58 -20.66 -0.09
C ILE A 34 5.82 -20.72 0.80
N THR A 35 6.68 -21.72 0.62
CA THR A 35 7.88 -21.92 1.45
C THR A 35 8.79 -20.71 1.37
N GLN A 36 9.13 -20.26 0.16
CA GLN A 36 9.99 -19.09 -0.05
C GLN A 36 9.38 -17.82 0.56
N THR A 37 8.06 -17.66 0.49
CA THR A 37 7.38 -16.50 1.08
C THR A 37 7.41 -16.55 2.60
N LEU A 38 7.19 -17.71 3.20
CA LEU A 38 7.30 -17.89 4.65
C LEU A 38 8.71 -17.58 5.16
N ASP A 39 9.74 -18.06 4.45
CA ASP A 39 11.13 -17.81 4.83
C ASP A 39 11.47 -16.31 4.77
N ASN A 40 10.95 -15.59 3.77
CA ASN A 40 11.21 -14.16 3.61
C ASN A 40 10.38 -13.29 4.56
N VAL A 41 9.08 -13.56 4.70
CA VAL A 41 8.12 -12.71 5.41
C VAL A 41 7.99 -13.09 6.89
N GLY A 42 8.26 -14.35 7.25
CA GLY A 42 8.19 -14.86 8.61
C GLY A 42 8.99 -14.02 9.62
N PRO A 43 10.27 -13.66 9.36
CA PRO A 43 11.05 -12.82 10.26
C PRO A 43 10.40 -11.46 10.56
N LEU A 44 9.76 -10.83 9.56
CA LEU A 44 9.05 -9.56 9.74
C LEU A 44 7.85 -9.71 10.69
N LEU A 45 7.06 -10.77 10.52
CA LEU A 45 5.93 -11.07 11.38
C LEU A 45 6.38 -11.36 12.82
N VAL A 46 7.47 -12.10 13.00
CA VAL A 46 8.07 -12.36 14.32
C VAL A 46 8.47 -11.04 14.99
N MET A 47 9.13 -10.14 14.28
CA MET A 47 9.49 -8.81 14.80
C MET A 47 8.25 -8.00 15.22
N CYS A 48 7.18 -8.05 14.43
CA CYS A 48 5.91 -7.40 14.77
C CYS A 48 5.27 -7.97 16.04
N VAL A 49 5.29 -9.30 16.19
CA VAL A 49 4.78 -9.98 17.38
C VAL A 49 5.65 -9.69 18.61
N ILE A 50 6.97 -9.62 18.48
CA ILE A 50 7.88 -9.23 19.58
C ILE A 50 7.53 -7.82 20.08
N LEU A 51 7.39 -6.85 19.16
CA LEU A 51 6.98 -5.49 19.51
C LEU A 51 5.64 -5.50 20.25
N ARG A 52 4.68 -6.29 19.78
CA ARG A 52 3.35 -6.44 20.40
C ARG A 52 3.43 -7.02 21.81
N LEU A 53 4.18 -8.10 22.01
CA LEU A 53 4.33 -8.74 23.31
C LEU A 53 4.94 -7.78 24.33
N ILE A 54 5.99 -7.06 23.94
CA ILE A 54 6.63 -6.06 24.82
C ILE A 54 5.67 -4.92 25.15
N ALA A 55 4.90 -4.43 24.18
CA ALA A 55 3.89 -3.39 24.42
C ALA A 55 2.80 -3.82 25.42
N ILE A 56 2.48 -5.12 25.50
CA ILE A 56 1.49 -5.67 26.44
C ILE A 56 2.03 -5.74 27.88
N LEU A 57 3.35 -5.87 28.07
CA LEU A 57 3.99 -6.01 29.38
C LEU A 57 3.92 -4.73 30.25
N ARG A 58 3.20 -3.69 29.82
CA ARG A 58 3.04 -2.40 30.53
C ARG A 58 4.37 -1.76 30.95
N VAL A 59 5.40 -1.97 30.14
CA VAL A 59 6.70 -1.34 30.30
C VAL A 59 6.62 0.17 30.01
N PRO A 60 7.61 0.97 30.44
CA PRO A 60 7.67 2.39 30.11
C PRO A 60 7.58 2.64 28.60
N ARG A 61 6.89 3.71 28.19
CA ARG A 61 6.65 4.04 26.76
C ARG A 61 7.95 4.16 25.96
N TRP A 62 8.99 4.74 26.56
CA TRP A 62 10.30 4.87 25.92
C TRP A 62 10.87 3.52 25.47
N LEU A 63 10.65 2.45 26.24
CA LEU A 63 11.13 1.11 25.90
C LEU A 63 10.37 0.55 24.69
N VAL A 64 9.07 0.80 24.59
CA VAL A 64 8.27 0.38 23.42
C VAL A 64 8.75 1.10 22.15
N HIS A 65 9.06 2.41 22.24
CA HIS A 65 9.63 3.15 21.11
C HIS A 65 11.01 2.64 20.72
N LEU A 66 11.87 2.34 21.70
CA LEU A 66 13.18 1.74 21.46
C LEU A 66 13.06 0.39 20.75
N VAL A 67 12.20 -0.50 21.24
CA VAL A 67 11.95 -1.80 20.62
C VAL A 67 11.36 -1.66 19.22
N SER A 68 10.47 -0.68 19.01
CA SER A 68 9.92 -0.36 17.70
C SER A 68 11.01 0.07 16.71
N ALA A 69 11.96 0.89 17.16
CA ALA A 69 13.11 1.30 16.36
C ALA A 69 14.07 0.13 16.07
N LEU A 70 14.39 -0.68 17.08
CA LEU A 70 15.31 -1.82 16.95
C LEU A 70 14.74 -2.92 16.04
N THR A 71 13.46 -3.28 16.20
CA THR A 71 12.79 -4.22 15.29
C THR A 71 12.70 -3.66 13.88
N GLY A 72 12.47 -2.35 13.74
CA GLY A 72 12.54 -1.62 12.49
C GLY A 72 13.86 -1.72 11.75
N ILE A 73 14.97 -1.45 12.46
CA ILE A 73 16.33 -1.61 11.95
C ILE A 73 16.58 -3.07 11.58
N GLY A 74 16.20 -4.02 12.44
CA GLY A 74 16.30 -5.45 12.15
C GLY A 74 15.60 -5.85 10.85
N ALA A 75 14.37 -5.36 10.64
CA ALA A 75 13.62 -5.59 9.41
C ALA A 75 14.36 -4.99 8.19
N MET A 76 14.83 -3.74 8.29
CA MET A 76 15.60 -3.13 7.20
C MET A 76 16.88 -3.90 6.87
N THR A 77 17.62 -4.39 7.87
CA THR A 77 18.82 -5.22 7.66
C THR A 77 18.50 -6.51 6.89
N ILE A 78 17.34 -7.13 7.13
CA ILE A 78 16.93 -8.35 6.43
C ILE A 78 16.54 -8.05 4.98
N PHE A 79 15.69 -7.06 4.76
CA PHE A 79 15.05 -6.83 3.44
C PHE A 79 15.86 -5.93 2.51
N ILE A 80 16.47 -4.86 3.03
CA ILE A 80 17.21 -3.87 2.22
C ILE A 80 18.73 -3.92 2.47
N LYS A 81 19.21 -4.68 3.46
CA LYS A 81 20.62 -4.97 3.73
C LYS A 81 21.46 -3.70 3.88
N GLU A 82 22.57 -3.60 3.14
CA GLU A 82 23.48 -2.45 3.13
C GLU A 82 22.83 -1.12 2.72
N TYR A 83 21.68 -1.15 2.04
CA TYR A 83 20.98 0.05 1.61
C TYR A 83 20.10 0.70 2.68
N MET A 84 20.10 0.19 3.93
CA MET A 84 19.39 0.83 5.04
C MET A 84 19.90 2.24 5.39
N GLY A 85 21.10 2.61 4.92
CA GLY A 85 21.65 3.95 5.12
C GLY A 85 20.76 5.05 4.54
N TYR A 86 20.13 4.84 3.38
CA TYR A 86 19.28 5.85 2.74
C TYR A 86 18.08 6.28 3.63
N PRO A 87 17.18 5.37 4.06
CA PRO A 87 16.06 5.77 4.90
C PRO A 87 16.50 6.31 6.27
N LEU A 88 17.59 5.79 6.85
CA LEU A 88 18.10 6.27 8.12
C LEU A 88 18.63 7.71 8.05
N VAL A 89 19.42 8.04 7.02
CA VAL A 89 19.92 9.41 6.78
C VAL A 89 18.76 10.36 6.56
N MET A 90 17.75 9.97 5.77
CA MET A 90 16.58 10.82 5.57
C MET A 90 15.82 11.06 6.88
N CYS A 91 15.63 10.02 7.69
CA CYS A 91 14.97 10.13 8.99
C CYS A 91 15.73 11.12 9.90
N LEU A 92 17.07 11.01 9.95
CA LEU A 92 17.95 11.92 10.71
C LEU A 92 17.86 13.37 10.24
N VAL A 93 17.91 13.61 8.92
CA VAL A 93 17.81 14.95 8.32
C VAL A 93 16.42 15.58 8.55
N GLY A 94 15.38 14.77 8.62
CA GLY A 94 14.02 15.22 8.87
C GLY A 94 13.77 15.77 10.27
N TYR A 95 14.35 15.18 11.31
CA TYR A 95 14.01 15.53 12.69
C TYR A 95 14.26 17.02 13.04
N PRO A 96 15.40 17.64 12.66
CA PRO A 96 15.63 19.07 12.86
C PRO A 96 14.56 19.98 12.23
N VAL A 97 13.93 19.57 11.13
CA VAL A 97 12.89 20.36 10.45
C VAL A 97 11.67 20.59 11.33
N LEU A 98 11.40 19.69 12.29
CA LEU A 98 10.27 19.81 13.20
C LEU A 98 10.41 20.97 14.20
N PHE A 99 11.62 21.49 14.40
CA PHE A 99 11.90 22.62 15.31
C PHE A 99 11.76 23.99 14.62
N VAL A 100 11.48 24.01 13.31
CA VAL A 100 11.23 25.25 12.56
C VAL A 100 9.92 25.91 13.03
N PHE A 101 9.76 27.21 12.73
CA PHE A 101 8.57 27.98 13.10
C PHE A 101 7.26 27.32 12.61
N LYS A 102 6.23 27.42 13.45
CA LYS A 102 4.89 26.90 13.17
C LYS A 102 4.37 27.45 11.83
N GLY A 103 3.82 26.56 11.02
CA GLY A 103 3.27 26.85 9.69
C GLY A 103 4.23 26.59 8.53
N TYR A 104 5.53 26.50 8.80
CA TYR A 104 6.56 26.22 7.79
C TYR A 104 7.10 24.78 7.85
N ARG A 105 6.80 24.02 8.92
CA ARG A 105 7.37 22.68 9.14
C ARG A 105 6.94 21.71 8.07
N GLY A 106 5.63 21.61 7.80
CA GLY A 106 5.08 20.71 6.79
C GLY A 106 5.57 20.98 5.36
N PRO A 107 5.48 22.22 4.86
CA PRO A 107 6.01 22.59 3.55
C PRO A 107 7.52 22.36 3.42
N LEU A 108 8.30 22.74 4.44
CA LEU A 108 9.75 22.55 4.44
C LEU A 108 10.12 21.06 4.48
N MET A 109 9.46 20.26 5.31
CA MET A 109 9.64 18.81 5.34
C MET A 109 9.35 18.20 3.97
N SER A 110 8.26 18.60 3.33
CA SER A 110 7.90 18.11 1.98
C SER A 110 8.98 18.45 0.95
N LEU A 111 9.54 19.66 1.00
CA LEU A 111 10.64 20.08 0.14
C LEU A 111 11.92 19.29 0.42
N VAL A 112 12.31 19.14 1.68
CA VAL A 112 13.49 18.34 2.09
C VAL A 112 13.35 16.89 1.62
N CYS A 113 12.19 16.28 1.82
CA CYS A 113 11.89 14.92 1.33
C CYS A 113 12.02 14.81 -0.19
N LEU A 114 11.45 15.77 -0.93
CA LEU A 114 11.49 15.78 -2.39
C LEU A 114 12.92 15.93 -2.91
N VAL A 115 13.67 16.90 -2.38
CA VAL A 115 15.07 17.14 -2.75
C VAL A 115 15.91 15.90 -2.45
N TYR A 116 15.69 15.25 -1.30
CA TYR A 116 16.39 14.02 -0.94
C TYR A 116 16.11 12.89 -1.95
N ILE A 117 14.83 12.61 -2.23
CA ILE A 117 14.42 11.57 -3.21
C ILE A 117 15.06 11.84 -4.58
N LEU A 118 14.95 13.06 -5.10
CA LEU A 118 15.48 13.41 -6.41
C LEU A 118 17.01 13.34 -6.45
N THR A 119 17.67 13.77 -5.38
CA THR A 119 19.14 13.72 -5.29
C THR A 119 19.63 12.28 -5.27
N CYS A 120 18.97 11.42 -4.47
CA CYS A 120 19.31 10.01 -4.43
C CYS A 120 19.04 9.32 -5.77
N GLU A 121 17.91 9.58 -6.41
CA GLU A 121 17.55 8.94 -7.69
C GLU A 121 18.44 9.37 -8.86
N LEU A 122 18.85 10.65 -8.91
CA LEU A 122 19.60 11.20 -10.05
C LEU A 122 21.11 11.14 -9.89
N PHE A 123 21.64 11.20 -8.66
CA PHE A 123 23.08 11.44 -8.45
C PHE A 123 23.77 10.44 -7.52
N ILE A 124 23.08 9.81 -6.57
CA ILE A 124 23.74 9.01 -5.51
C ILE A 124 23.51 7.51 -5.68
N ALA A 125 22.26 7.07 -5.84
CA ALA A 125 21.89 5.68 -5.74
C ALA A 125 21.92 5.00 -7.12
N SER A 126 22.47 3.79 -7.18
CA SER A 126 22.33 2.95 -8.37
C SER A 126 20.87 2.54 -8.57
N PRO A 127 20.40 2.31 -9.82
CA PRO A 127 19.02 1.94 -10.08
C PRO A 127 18.54 0.70 -9.31
N SER A 128 19.41 -0.32 -9.16
CA SER A 128 19.11 -1.55 -8.42
C SER A 128 18.98 -1.32 -6.91
N ALA A 129 19.87 -0.52 -6.32
CA ALA A 129 19.80 -0.16 -4.90
C ALA A 129 18.56 0.70 -4.61
N TRP A 130 18.31 1.70 -5.46
CA TRP A 130 17.17 2.60 -5.30
C TRP A 130 15.84 1.87 -5.45
N HIS A 131 15.73 0.93 -6.39
CA HIS A 131 14.53 0.12 -6.56
C HIS A 131 14.22 -0.73 -5.30
N ARG A 132 15.23 -1.30 -4.64
CA ARG A 132 15.06 -2.09 -3.41
C ARG A 132 14.56 -1.26 -2.22
N VAL A 133 15.02 -0.01 -2.10
CA VAL A 133 14.68 0.87 -0.96
C VAL A 133 13.41 1.70 -1.21
N ARG A 134 12.98 1.86 -2.47
CA ARG A 134 11.89 2.76 -2.89
C ARG A 134 10.64 2.66 -2.04
N GLY A 135 10.14 1.44 -1.79
CA GLY A 135 8.93 1.22 -0.99
C GLY A 135 9.08 1.73 0.45
N THR A 136 10.18 1.40 1.10
CA THR A 136 10.53 1.88 2.44
C THR A 136 10.67 3.40 2.48
N GLN A 137 11.31 3.97 1.48
CA GLN A 137 11.51 5.41 1.37
C GLN A 137 10.18 6.16 1.25
N MET A 138 9.27 5.67 0.40
CA MET A 138 7.95 6.25 0.20
C MET A 138 7.15 6.31 1.52
N ILE A 139 7.09 5.21 2.27
CA ILE A 139 6.36 5.18 3.55
C ILE A 139 7.00 6.14 4.57
N LEU A 140 8.33 6.15 4.66
CA LEU A 140 9.05 7.06 5.55
C LEU A 140 8.77 8.53 5.23
N VAL A 141 8.83 8.92 3.96
CA VAL A 141 8.52 10.28 3.48
C VAL A 141 7.12 10.70 3.91
N MET A 142 6.13 9.84 3.68
CA MET A 142 4.74 10.12 4.03
C MET A 142 4.58 10.35 5.55
N LYS A 143 5.19 9.50 6.37
CA LYS A 143 5.19 9.62 7.84
C LYS A 143 5.84 10.93 8.34
N MET A 144 7.00 11.28 7.76
CA MET A 144 7.73 12.49 8.13
C MET A 144 6.92 13.75 7.78
N ILE A 145 6.36 13.79 6.57
CA ILE A 145 5.49 14.89 6.11
C ILE A 145 4.23 14.98 6.98
N SER A 146 3.60 13.85 7.34
CA SER A 146 2.40 13.86 8.17
C SER A 146 2.67 14.43 9.55
N ILE A 147 3.74 14.01 10.25
CA ILE A 147 4.08 14.58 11.57
C ILE A 147 4.29 16.08 11.48
N ALA A 148 5.04 16.55 10.48
CA ALA A 148 5.35 17.97 10.34
C ALA A 148 4.07 18.81 10.14
N PHE A 149 3.14 18.34 9.31
CA PHE A 149 1.86 19.02 9.12
C PHE A 149 0.90 18.89 10.30
N ASP A 150 0.81 17.72 10.93
CA ASP A 150 -0.09 17.48 12.06
C ASP A 150 0.34 18.34 13.27
N TYR A 151 1.65 18.54 13.44
CA TYR A 151 2.18 19.44 14.47
C TYR A 151 1.94 20.92 14.14
N ASP A 152 2.07 21.34 12.88
CA ASP A 152 1.70 22.70 12.45
C ASP A 152 0.22 23.01 12.70
N GLN A 153 -0.65 22.02 12.49
CA GLN A 153 -2.10 22.15 12.66
C GLN A 153 -2.56 22.02 14.13
N GLY A 154 -1.65 21.67 15.05
CA GLY A 154 -2.00 21.42 16.45
C GLY A 154 -2.81 20.14 16.67
N ILE A 155 -2.83 19.23 15.70
CA ILE A 155 -3.39 17.88 15.86
C ILE A 155 -2.52 17.09 16.83
N LEU A 156 -1.20 17.22 16.71
CA LEU A 156 -0.25 16.71 17.69
C LEU A 156 -0.08 17.73 18.82
N ALA A 157 -0.46 17.34 20.03
CA ALA A 157 -0.38 18.20 21.21
C ALA A 157 1.07 18.52 21.63
N GLN A 158 1.98 17.57 21.45
CA GLN A 158 3.39 17.69 21.79
C GLN A 158 4.28 17.18 20.66
N LEU A 159 5.46 17.76 20.52
CA LEU A 159 6.46 17.30 19.58
C LEU A 159 7.05 15.97 20.08
N PRO A 160 7.07 14.90 19.25
CA PRO A 160 7.73 13.66 19.63
C PRO A 160 9.22 13.90 19.89
N ASN A 161 9.74 13.34 20.98
CA ASN A 161 11.18 13.36 21.21
C ASN A 161 11.92 12.47 20.18
N LEU A 162 13.25 12.50 20.19
CA LEU A 162 14.06 11.78 19.21
C LEU A 162 13.71 10.28 19.17
N LEU A 163 13.58 9.64 20.34
CA LEU A 163 13.29 8.22 20.43
C LEU A 163 11.88 7.88 19.92
N GLU A 164 10.89 8.72 20.23
CA GLU A 164 9.52 8.58 19.75
C GLU A 164 9.42 8.75 18.23
N TYR A 165 10.11 9.75 17.70
CA TYR A 165 10.19 10.02 16.27
C TYR A 165 10.83 8.86 15.51
N PHE A 166 11.97 8.33 15.98
CA PHE A 166 12.59 7.16 15.38
C PHE A 166 11.71 5.92 15.53
N GLY A 167 11.20 5.65 16.73
CA GLY A 167 10.31 4.52 17.00
C GLY A 167 9.11 4.47 16.04
N TYR A 168 8.49 5.62 15.76
CA TYR A 168 7.41 5.75 14.76
C TYR A 168 7.89 5.60 13.32
N SER A 169 8.91 6.37 12.95
CA SER A 169 9.34 6.53 11.55
C SER A 169 9.79 5.20 10.98
N ILE A 170 10.63 4.48 11.73
CA ILE A 170 11.22 3.20 11.31
C ILE A 170 10.53 1.97 11.93
N SER A 171 9.34 2.11 12.52
CA SER A 171 8.59 0.96 13.08
C SER A 171 8.48 -0.22 12.12
N ALA A 172 8.83 -1.43 12.60
CA ALA A 172 8.66 -2.69 11.86
C ALA A 172 7.22 -2.94 11.39
N SER A 173 6.22 -2.33 12.05
CA SER A 173 4.81 -2.45 11.65
C SER A 173 4.53 -1.95 10.22
N SER A 174 5.33 -1.00 9.73
CA SER A 174 5.03 -0.27 8.49
C SER A 174 6.21 -0.03 7.56
N ILE A 175 7.45 -0.05 8.08
CA ILE A 175 8.62 0.40 7.30
C ILE A 175 8.97 -0.53 6.13
N ILE A 176 8.69 -1.83 6.25
CA ILE A 176 8.82 -2.84 5.19
C ILE A 176 7.43 -3.37 4.83
N PHE A 177 7.06 -3.29 3.55
CA PHE A 177 5.78 -3.79 3.00
C PHE A 177 4.54 -3.39 3.80
N GLY A 178 4.57 -2.29 4.53
CA GLY A 178 3.46 -1.88 5.37
C GLY A 178 2.80 -0.59 4.88
N PRO A 179 1.65 -0.24 5.47
CA PRO A 179 0.90 0.92 5.02
C PRO A 179 1.44 2.20 5.64
N PHE A 180 1.08 3.32 5.02
CA PHE A 180 1.15 4.60 5.73
C PHE A 180 0.26 4.57 6.97
N MET A 181 0.77 5.05 8.08
CA MET A 181 0.04 5.21 9.34
C MET A 181 0.39 6.55 9.96
N SER A 182 -0.61 7.26 10.47
CA SER A 182 -0.38 8.51 11.21
C SER A 182 0.35 8.23 12.54
N TYR A 183 0.91 9.27 13.16
CA TYR A 183 1.52 9.12 14.49
C TYR A 183 0.49 8.70 15.55
N ASP A 184 -0.77 9.14 15.42
CA ASP A 184 -1.86 8.72 16.28
C ASP A 184 -2.15 7.21 16.13
N ASP A 185 -2.22 6.71 14.90
CA ASP A 185 -2.43 5.29 14.64
C ASP A 185 -1.30 4.43 15.21
N TYR A 186 -0.04 4.88 15.06
CA TYR A 186 1.11 4.23 15.66
C TYR A 186 1.05 4.24 17.19
N SER A 187 0.64 5.35 17.79
CA SER A 187 0.53 5.51 19.25
C SER A 187 -0.44 4.51 19.88
N LYS A 188 -1.36 3.92 19.11
CA LYS A 188 -2.24 2.83 19.56
C LYS A 188 -1.44 1.58 19.98
N ILE A 189 -0.25 1.34 19.42
CA ILE A 189 0.64 0.25 19.86
C ILE A 189 0.99 0.41 21.34
N LEU A 190 1.28 1.65 21.77
CA LEU A 190 1.69 2.00 23.13
C LEU A 190 0.61 1.71 24.18
N THR A 191 -0.65 1.57 23.75
CA THR A 191 -1.76 1.25 24.66
C THR A 191 -1.68 -0.18 25.20
N GLY A 192 -0.94 -1.09 24.54
CA GLY A 192 -0.70 -2.44 25.04
C GLY A 192 -1.95 -3.28 25.23
N LYS A 193 -2.96 -3.15 24.35
CA LYS A 193 -4.21 -3.95 24.41
C LYS A 193 -3.90 -5.43 24.54
N ARG A 194 -4.61 -6.17 25.39
CA ARG A 194 -4.43 -7.61 25.56
C ARG A 194 -4.69 -8.37 24.25
N LEU A 195 -4.05 -9.53 24.09
CA LEU A 195 -4.36 -10.46 23.01
C LEU A 195 -5.77 -10.99 23.20
N SER A 196 -6.58 -10.98 22.15
CA SER A 196 -7.95 -11.50 22.16
C SER A 196 -8.14 -12.50 21.02
N LEU A 197 -9.15 -13.37 21.11
CA LEU A 197 -9.48 -14.29 20.01
C LEU A 197 -9.80 -13.55 18.71
N SER A 198 -10.43 -12.37 18.81
CA SER A 198 -10.69 -11.53 17.64
C SER A 198 -9.40 -11.00 17.00
N TRP A 199 -8.34 -10.77 17.77
CA TRP A 199 -7.01 -10.42 17.25
C TRP A 199 -6.39 -11.58 16.47
N ILE A 200 -6.41 -12.79 17.05
CA ILE A 200 -5.91 -14.00 16.39
C ILE A 200 -6.64 -14.20 15.06
N PHE A 201 -7.97 -14.09 15.08
CA PHE A 201 -8.78 -14.18 13.87
C PHE A 201 -8.40 -13.11 12.83
N GLY A 202 -8.18 -11.85 13.25
CA GLY A 202 -7.77 -10.76 12.35
C GLY A 202 -6.42 -11.01 11.68
N VAL A 203 -5.42 -11.45 12.45
CA VAL A 203 -4.08 -11.81 11.93
C VAL A 203 -4.19 -13.00 10.97
N THR A 204 -4.84 -14.09 11.40
CA THR A 204 -4.99 -15.30 10.58
C THR A 204 -5.75 -15.03 9.29
N ARG A 205 -6.85 -14.26 9.34
CA ARG A 205 -7.62 -13.87 8.15
C ARG A 205 -6.74 -13.12 7.15
N SER A 206 -6.01 -12.10 7.61
CA SER A 206 -5.17 -11.26 6.73
C SER A 206 -4.00 -12.07 6.17
N PHE A 207 -3.41 -12.95 6.97
CA PHE A 207 -2.38 -13.89 6.53
C PHE A 207 -2.90 -14.85 5.46
N LEU A 208 -4.06 -15.49 5.66
CA LEU A 208 -4.63 -16.40 4.67
C LEU A 208 -4.97 -15.70 3.35
N LEU A 209 -5.60 -14.52 3.41
CA LEU A 209 -5.93 -13.74 2.22
C LEU A 209 -4.67 -13.31 1.44
N CYS A 210 -3.61 -12.93 2.16
CA CYS A 210 -2.30 -12.64 1.59
C CYS A 210 -1.78 -13.83 0.75
N PHE A 211 -1.74 -15.04 1.31
CA PHE A 211 -1.30 -16.23 0.58
C PHE A 211 -2.22 -16.61 -0.59
N ILE A 212 -3.54 -16.48 -0.43
CA ILE A 212 -4.49 -16.71 -1.52
C ILE A 212 -4.19 -15.75 -2.69
N CYS A 213 -3.99 -14.47 -2.41
CA CYS A 213 -3.67 -13.49 -3.44
C CYS A 213 -2.31 -13.76 -4.11
N LEU A 214 -1.31 -14.20 -3.35
CA LEU A 214 0.00 -14.57 -3.90
C LEU A 214 -0.10 -15.77 -4.85
N LEU A 215 -0.74 -16.85 -4.41
CA LEU A 215 -0.94 -18.04 -5.25
C LEU A 215 -1.76 -17.70 -6.48
N HIS A 216 -2.77 -16.83 -6.33
CA HIS A 216 -3.55 -16.37 -7.45
C HIS A 216 -2.69 -15.61 -8.47
N SER A 217 -1.83 -14.71 -8.00
CA SER A 217 -0.93 -13.91 -8.83
C SER A 217 0.06 -14.75 -9.61
N VAL A 218 0.74 -15.69 -8.94
CA VAL A 218 1.93 -16.38 -9.48
C VAL A 218 1.58 -17.74 -10.10
N CYS A 219 0.60 -18.46 -9.55
CA CYS A 219 0.31 -19.82 -9.99
C CYS A 219 -1.01 -19.92 -10.76
N VAL A 220 -2.08 -19.28 -10.27
CA VAL A 220 -3.43 -19.44 -10.86
C VAL A 220 -3.58 -18.62 -12.14
N SER A 221 -3.17 -17.35 -12.14
CA SER A 221 -3.37 -16.46 -13.30
C SER A 221 -2.63 -16.96 -14.54
N PRO A 222 -1.33 -17.34 -14.48
CA PRO A 222 -0.63 -17.92 -15.63
C PRO A 222 -1.15 -19.32 -16.03
N TYR A 223 -1.75 -20.07 -15.10
CA TYR A 223 -2.36 -21.36 -15.40
C TYR A 223 -3.70 -21.24 -16.16
N ILE A 224 -4.54 -20.27 -15.77
CA ILE A 224 -5.85 -20.03 -16.42
C ILE A 224 -5.67 -19.47 -17.83
N PHE A 225 -4.77 -18.49 -17.95
CA PHE A 225 -4.46 -17.78 -19.18
C PHE A 225 -3.00 -18.04 -19.55
N ALA A 226 -2.78 -19.01 -20.43
CA ALA A 226 -1.45 -19.46 -20.83
C ALA A 226 -0.79 -18.47 -21.80
N GLU A 227 0.54 -18.53 -21.94
CA GLU A 227 1.28 -17.62 -22.82
C GLU A 227 0.92 -17.81 -24.31
N ASP A 228 0.47 -19.02 -24.69
CA ASP A 228 0.01 -19.33 -26.05
C ASP A 228 -1.43 -18.87 -26.33
N ASP A 229 -2.12 -18.27 -25.36
CA ASP A 229 -3.48 -17.74 -25.55
C ASP A 229 -3.45 -16.44 -26.40
N ASN A 230 -4.63 -15.94 -26.76
CA ASN A 230 -4.78 -14.66 -27.49
C ASN A 230 -4.06 -13.51 -26.74
N LYS A 231 -3.37 -12.63 -27.47
CA LYS A 231 -2.69 -11.43 -26.95
C LYS A 231 -3.49 -10.63 -25.92
N TRP A 232 -4.82 -10.54 -26.07
CA TRP A 232 -5.68 -9.82 -25.13
C TRP A 232 -5.88 -10.57 -23.81
N LEU A 233 -5.93 -11.90 -23.85
CA LEU A 233 -5.98 -12.75 -22.66
C LEU A 233 -4.64 -12.72 -21.93
N VAL A 234 -3.51 -12.74 -22.65
CA VAL A 234 -2.17 -12.58 -22.06
C VAL A 234 -2.04 -11.20 -21.40
N ALA A 235 -2.48 -10.13 -22.05
CA ALA A 235 -2.48 -8.79 -21.45
C ALA A 235 -3.38 -8.72 -20.19
N TYR A 236 -4.56 -9.35 -20.24
CA TYR A 236 -5.45 -9.44 -19.08
C TYR A 236 -4.83 -10.25 -17.94
N GLN A 237 -4.18 -11.37 -18.25
CA GLN A 237 -3.44 -12.21 -17.30
C GLN A 237 -2.35 -11.42 -16.60
N THR A 238 -1.55 -10.67 -17.36
CA THR A 238 -0.47 -9.85 -16.79
C THR A 238 -1.05 -8.78 -15.87
N ALA A 239 -2.14 -8.12 -16.28
CA ALA A 239 -2.83 -7.14 -15.45
C ALA A 239 -3.46 -7.77 -14.19
N MET A 240 -4.01 -8.98 -14.29
CA MET A 240 -4.57 -9.73 -13.17
C MET A 240 -3.49 -10.14 -12.18
N SER A 241 -2.38 -10.73 -12.64
CA SER A 241 -1.22 -11.05 -11.81
C SER A 241 -0.70 -9.80 -11.09
N PHE A 242 -0.56 -8.67 -11.80
CA PHE A 242 -0.12 -7.42 -11.18
C PHE A 242 -1.05 -6.98 -10.04
N ARG A 243 -2.38 -6.98 -10.24
CA ARG A 243 -3.36 -6.59 -9.22
C ARG A 243 -3.34 -7.53 -8.01
N PHE A 244 -3.31 -8.84 -8.24
CA PHE A 244 -3.26 -9.82 -7.15
C PHE A 244 -1.94 -9.78 -6.38
N SER A 245 -0.81 -9.46 -7.04
CA SER A 245 0.46 -9.22 -6.36
C SER A 245 0.39 -8.01 -5.41
N HIS A 246 -0.33 -6.96 -5.82
CA HIS A 246 -0.59 -5.80 -4.97
C HIS A 246 -1.54 -6.14 -3.80
N TYR A 247 -2.58 -6.94 -4.04
CA TYR A 247 -3.45 -7.42 -2.96
C TYR A 247 -2.69 -8.29 -1.95
N PHE A 248 -1.75 -9.11 -2.40
CA PHE A 248 -0.83 -9.84 -1.52
C PHE A 248 -0.07 -8.88 -0.60
N VAL A 249 0.61 -7.87 -1.15
CA VAL A 249 1.35 -6.88 -0.34
C VAL A 249 0.40 -6.11 0.59
N SER A 250 -0.80 -5.78 0.13
CA SER A 250 -1.79 -5.05 0.93
C SER A 250 -2.33 -5.86 2.12
N TYR A 251 -2.62 -7.15 1.94
CA TYR A 251 -3.01 -8.02 3.04
C TYR A 251 -1.84 -8.38 3.95
N LEU A 252 -0.61 -8.42 3.43
CA LEU A 252 0.60 -8.51 4.24
C LEU A 252 0.78 -7.27 5.12
N SER A 253 0.65 -6.07 4.55
CA SER A 253 0.64 -4.79 5.25
C SER A 253 -0.41 -4.74 6.37
N GLU A 254 -1.62 -5.26 6.09
CA GLU A 254 -2.68 -5.39 7.08
C GLU A 254 -2.26 -6.37 8.20
N CYS A 255 -1.71 -7.52 7.83
CA CYS A 255 -1.25 -8.54 8.77
C CYS A 255 -0.17 -8.01 9.72
N THR A 256 0.87 -7.34 9.22
CA THR A 256 1.93 -6.74 10.06
C THR A 256 1.39 -5.65 10.99
N SER A 257 0.46 -4.83 10.50
CA SER A 257 -0.19 -3.77 11.29
C SER A 257 -1.02 -4.36 12.44
N ILE A 258 -1.86 -5.35 12.15
CA ILE A 258 -2.67 -6.04 13.16
C ILE A 258 -1.77 -6.83 14.12
N ALA A 259 -0.74 -7.51 13.64
CA ALA A 259 0.21 -8.25 14.47
C ALA A 259 0.89 -7.35 15.51
N CYS A 260 1.27 -6.13 15.12
CA CYS A 260 1.79 -5.09 16.03
C CYS A 260 0.75 -4.50 16.99
N GLY A 261 -0.54 -4.79 16.80
CA GLY A 261 -1.62 -4.31 17.67
C GLY A 261 -2.35 -3.07 17.19
N ILE A 262 -2.22 -2.72 15.90
CA ILE A 262 -2.98 -1.64 15.27
C ILE A 262 -4.32 -2.21 14.80
N GLY A 263 -5.42 -1.66 15.30
CA GLY A 263 -6.78 -2.02 14.91
C GLY A 263 -7.68 -0.80 14.86
N THR A 264 -8.78 -0.91 14.11
CA THR A 264 -9.76 0.15 13.98
C THR A 264 -10.63 0.21 15.23
N GLU A 265 -10.63 1.35 15.92
CA GLU A 265 -11.51 1.58 17.07
C GLU A 265 -12.83 2.21 16.62
N THR A 266 -13.93 1.62 17.05
CA THR A 266 -15.28 2.18 16.88
C THR A 266 -15.91 2.37 18.25
N ILE A 267 -16.71 3.42 18.38
CA ILE A 267 -17.53 3.65 19.57
C ILE A 267 -18.90 3.06 19.26
N PHE A 268 -19.29 2.01 19.98
CA PHE A 268 -20.61 1.41 19.86
C PHE A 268 -21.26 1.37 21.25
N LYS A 269 -22.41 2.06 21.39
CA LYS A 269 -23.17 2.13 22.65
C LYS A 269 -22.27 2.50 23.85
N ASP A 270 -21.51 3.58 23.73
CA ASP A 270 -20.57 4.10 24.74
C ASP A 270 -19.41 3.16 25.14
N HIS A 271 -19.28 2.00 24.49
CA HIS A 271 -18.13 1.10 24.64
C HIS A 271 -17.19 1.21 23.44
N LYS A 272 -15.88 1.30 23.73
CA LYS A 272 -14.84 1.25 22.70
C LYS A 272 -14.65 -0.20 22.25
N GLN A 273 -15.07 -0.53 21.04
CA GLN A 273 -14.82 -1.82 20.41
C GLN A 273 -13.63 -1.69 19.45
N THR A 274 -12.68 -2.62 19.56
CA THR A 274 -11.56 -2.70 18.61
C THR A 274 -11.87 -3.77 17.58
N HIS A 275 -11.97 -3.37 16.32
CA HIS A 275 -12.02 -4.27 15.17
C HIS A 275 -10.60 -4.49 14.66
N TRP A 276 -10.17 -5.75 14.67
CA TRP A 276 -8.85 -6.17 14.18
C TRP A 276 -8.86 -6.30 12.65
N HIS A 277 -9.04 -5.15 12.01
CA HIS A 277 -9.11 -4.96 10.58
C HIS A 277 -8.48 -3.62 10.24
N PHE A 278 -7.56 -3.60 9.29
CA PHE A 278 -6.89 -2.40 8.80
C PHE A 278 -6.89 -2.44 7.27
N ASP A 279 -7.89 -1.81 6.66
CA ASP A 279 -8.07 -1.79 5.22
C ASP A 279 -6.93 -1.07 4.51
N VAL A 280 -6.03 -1.83 3.88
CA VAL A 280 -5.00 -1.28 2.98
C VAL A 280 -5.54 -1.17 1.56
N SER A 281 -6.17 -2.24 1.07
CA SER A 281 -6.85 -2.28 -0.23
C SER A 281 -8.22 -2.96 -0.08
N ARG A 282 -9.19 -2.59 -0.92
CA ARG A 282 -10.50 -3.26 -0.97
C ARG A 282 -10.74 -3.85 -2.38
N PRO A 283 -10.28 -5.08 -2.66
CA PRO A 283 -10.32 -5.67 -4.00
C PRO A 283 -11.70 -5.63 -4.66
N GLN A 284 -12.78 -5.82 -3.89
CA GLN A 284 -14.16 -5.80 -4.40
C GLN A 284 -14.53 -4.48 -5.09
N HIS A 285 -13.99 -3.34 -4.61
CA HIS A 285 -14.25 -2.02 -5.19
C HIS A 285 -13.24 -1.65 -6.29
N VAL A 286 -12.20 -2.46 -6.48
CA VAL A 286 -11.20 -2.30 -7.54
C VAL A 286 -11.55 -3.17 -8.74
N GLU A 287 -12.01 -4.40 -8.50
CA GLU A 287 -12.41 -5.37 -9.52
C GLU A 287 -13.78 -5.05 -10.12
N LEU A 288 -14.71 -4.55 -9.29
CA LEU A 288 -16.05 -4.15 -9.72
C LEU A 288 -16.33 -2.70 -9.30
N PRO A 289 -15.57 -1.72 -9.83
CA PRO A 289 -15.72 -0.33 -9.45
C PRO A 289 -16.98 0.28 -10.07
N ARG A 290 -17.62 1.19 -9.33
CA ARG A 290 -18.61 2.11 -9.90
C ARG A 290 -17.96 3.23 -10.70
N SER A 291 -16.72 3.62 -10.35
CA SER A 291 -16.00 4.70 -11.03
C SER A 291 -14.49 4.59 -10.86
N LEU A 292 -13.71 5.25 -11.73
CA LEU A 292 -12.26 5.33 -11.60
C LEU A 292 -11.82 5.98 -10.29
N VAL A 293 -12.59 6.94 -9.77
CA VAL A 293 -12.33 7.52 -8.44
C VAL A 293 -12.38 6.46 -7.35
N GLU A 294 -13.28 5.49 -7.46
CA GLU A 294 -13.39 4.39 -6.50
C GLU A 294 -12.18 3.46 -6.55
N VAL A 295 -11.67 3.17 -7.76
CA VAL A 295 -10.42 2.42 -7.95
C VAL A 295 -9.27 3.13 -7.26
N VAL A 296 -9.10 4.44 -7.50
CA VAL A 296 -8.01 5.24 -6.89
C VAL A 296 -8.07 5.24 -5.37
N ILE A 297 -9.27 5.31 -4.79
CA ILE A 297 -9.45 5.30 -3.33
C ILE A 297 -9.11 3.92 -2.75
N HIS A 298 -9.63 2.85 -3.36
CA HIS A 298 -9.59 1.51 -2.80
C HIS A 298 -8.38 0.67 -3.21
N TRP A 299 -7.59 1.14 -4.18
CA TRP A 299 -6.31 0.56 -4.53
C TRP A 299 -5.33 0.58 -3.35
N ASN A 300 -5.19 1.73 -2.69
CA ASN A 300 -4.37 1.89 -1.50
C ASN A 300 -4.97 3.00 -0.62
N VAL A 301 -5.83 2.60 0.32
CA VAL A 301 -6.61 3.50 1.16
C VAL A 301 -5.71 4.40 2.02
N PRO A 302 -4.67 3.89 2.71
CA PRO A 302 -3.77 4.75 3.50
C PRO A 302 -3.03 5.79 2.66
N ASN A 303 -2.54 5.41 1.47
CA ASN A 303 -1.91 6.37 0.55
C ASN A 303 -2.90 7.42 0.05
N HIS A 304 -4.13 7.02 -0.29
CA HIS A 304 -5.19 7.95 -0.66
C HIS A 304 -5.50 8.94 0.47
N VAL A 305 -5.60 8.47 1.72
CA VAL A 305 -5.85 9.33 2.89
C VAL A 305 -4.72 10.34 3.08
N PHE A 306 -3.46 9.91 2.95
CA PHE A 306 -2.30 10.79 2.99
C PHE A 306 -2.39 11.88 1.91
N LEU A 307 -2.50 11.47 0.64
CA LEU A 307 -2.57 12.39 -0.50
C LEU A 307 -3.74 13.37 -0.37
N LYS A 308 -4.90 12.89 0.09
CA LYS A 308 -6.09 13.72 0.32
C LYS A 308 -5.85 14.78 1.38
N ASN A 309 -5.27 14.41 2.52
CA ASN A 309 -5.12 15.29 3.68
C ASN A 309 -3.93 16.26 3.55
N TYR A 310 -2.80 15.79 3.02
CA TYR A 310 -1.55 16.55 3.00
C TYR A 310 -1.25 17.19 1.65
N VAL A 311 -1.89 16.77 0.55
CA VAL A 311 -1.71 17.38 -0.78
C VAL A 311 -3.01 18.00 -1.27
N PHE A 312 -4.02 17.19 -1.60
CA PHE A 312 -5.23 17.62 -2.31
C PHE A 312 -5.96 18.77 -1.61
N LYS A 313 -6.32 18.61 -0.32
CA LYS A 313 -7.04 19.65 0.45
C LYS A 313 -6.27 20.97 0.53
N LYS A 314 -4.94 20.91 0.62
CA LYS A 314 -4.08 22.10 0.70
C LYS A 314 -3.95 22.80 -0.66
N THR A 315 -3.94 22.03 -1.75
CA THR A 315 -3.88 22.56 -3.12
C THR A 315 -5.25 22.95 -3.67
N GLN A 316 -6.35 22.57 -3.00
CA GLN A 316 -7.72 22.84 -3.46
C GLN A 316 -8.02 24.33 -3.67
N ARG A 317 -7.33 25.21 -2.93
CA ARG A 317 -7.43 26.68 -3.10
C ARG A 317 -7.04 27.17 -4.50
N PHE A 318 -6.26 26.38 -5.25
CA PHE A 318 -5.84 26.68 -6.61
C PHE A 318 -6.80 26.11 -7.67
N GLY A 319 -7.94 25.54 -7.26
CA GLY A 319 -8.94 24.95 -8.15
C GLY A 319 -8.87 23.42 -8.20
N ARG A 320 -10.01 22.78 -8.52
CA ARG A 320 -10.17 21.31 -8.45
C ARG A 320 -9.26 20.58 -9.44
N PHE A 321 -9.13 21.05 -10.67
CA PHE A 321 -8.29 20.40 -11.68
C PHE A 321 -6.81 20.43 -11.30
N ILE A 322 -6.29 21.61 -10.91
CA ILE A 322 -4.91 21.77 -10.44
C ILE A 322 -4.65 20.91 -9.21
N ALA A 323 -5.59 20.84 -8.26
CA ALA A 323 -5.45 19.99 -7.09
C ALA A 323 -5.36 18.49 -7.47
N ILE A 324 -6.14 18.01 -8.44
CA ILE A 324 -6.04 16.64 -8.96
C ILE A 324 -4.67 16.42 -9.59
N LEU A 325 -4.24 17.31 -10.49
CA LEU A 325 -2.95 17.20 -11.19
C LEU A 325 -1.78 17.18 -10.21
N LEU A 326 -1.76 18.07 -9.22
CA LEU A 326 -0.73 18.11 -8.18
C LEU A 326 -0.78 16.85 -7.29
N THR A 327 -1.97 16.33 -6.99
CA THR A 327 -2.10 15.10 -6.18
C THR A 327 -1.50 13.89 -6.90
N PHE A 328 -1.83 13.69 -8.17
CA PHE A 328 -1.26 12.60 -8.97
C PHE A 328 0.21 12.83 -9.34
N GLY A 329 0.62 14.08 -9.52
CA GLY A 329 2.03 14.46 -9.67
C GLY A 329 2.86 14.11 -8.45
N CYS A 330 2.40 14.49 -7.24
CA CYS A 330 3.03 14.10 -5.98
C CYS A 330 3.02 12.57 -5.79
N SER A 331 1.91 11.89 -6.10
CA SER A 331 1.86 10.43 -6.05
C SER A 331 2.86 9.78 -6.98
N SER A 332 3.06 10.32 -8.18
CA SER A 332 4.04 9.82 -9.16
C SER A 332 5.46 10.00 -8.64
N LEU A 333 5.79 11.18 -8.10
CA LEU A 333 7.11 11.47 -7.52
C LEU A 333 7.45 10.59 -6.32
N LEU A 334 6.47 10.21 -5.50
CA LEU A 334 6.66 9.23 -4.42
C LEU A 334 7.09 7.85 -4.92
N HIS A 335 6.65 7.47 -6.13
CA HIS A 335 7.11 6.28 -6.83
C HIS A 335 8.40 6.52 -7.62
N GLY A 336 9.08 7.66 -7.45
CA GLY A 336 10.28 8.08 -8.16
C GLY A 336 10.05 8.44 -9.63
N LEU A 337 11.13 8.63 -10.38
CA LEU A 337 11.13 9.04 -11.78
C LEU A 337 10.87 7.88 -12.75
N ASN A 338 9.89 7.02 -12.44
CA ASN A 338 9.48 5.95 -13.34
C ASN A 338 8.44 6.49 -14.34
N PHE A 339 8.82 6.59 -15.61
CA PHE A 339 7.96 7.13 -16.66
C PHE A 339 6.67 6.32 -16.84
N GLN A 340 6.72 4.98 -16.80
CA GLN A 340 5.53 4.15 -16.99
C GLN A 340 4.51 4.40 -15.87
N LEU A 341 4.93 4.38 -14.62
CA LEU A 341 4.07 4.62 -13.46
C LEU A 341 3.53 6.06 -13.46
N ALA A 342 4.38 7.05 -13.78
CA ALA A 342 3.95 8.44 -13.88
C ALA A 342 2.88 8.63 -14.97
N ALA A 343 3.07 8.04 -16.15
CA ALA A 343 2.10 8.08 -17.24
C ALA A 343 0.77 7.43 -16.85
N VAL A 344 0.80 6.27 -16.18
CA VAL A 344 -0.41 5.58 -15.69
C VAL A 344 -1.12 6.41 -14.62
N LEU A 345 -0.42 6.91 -13.61
CA LEU A 345 -1.03 7.67 -12.51
C LEU A 345 -1.62 9.01 -12.99
N LEU A 346 -0.88 9.75 -13.82
CA LEU A 346 -1.37 11.01 -14.38
C LEU A 346 -2.56 10.80 -15.31
N SER A 347 -2.53 9.76 -16.16
CA SER A 347 -3.66 9.44 -17.04
C SER A 347 -4.90 9.02 -16.25
N ILE A 348 -4.78 8.20 -15.20
CA ILE A 348 -5.89 7.88 -14.29
C ILE A 348 -6.48 9.15 -13.67
N GLY A 349 -5.65 10.11 -13.26
CA GLY A 349 -6.13 11.38 -12.71
C GLY A 349 -6.96 12.20 -13.71
N VAL A 350 -6.51 12.26 -14.96
CA VAL A 350 -7.23 12.93 -16.06
C VAL A 350 -8.52 12.18 -16.40
N TYR A 351 -8.47 10.85 -16.55
CA TYR A 351 -9.64 10.03 -16.86
C TYR A 351 -10.69 10.08 -15.76
N ALA A 352 -10.29 10.05 -14.48
CA ALA A 352 -11.21 10.21 -13.36
C ALA A 352 -11.91 11.58 -13.37
N TYR A 353 -11.23 12.63 -13.82
CA TYR A 353 -11.85 13.95 -13.99
C TYR A 353 -12.83 13.98 -15.18
N ILE A 354 -12.45 13.43 -16.33
CA ILE A 354 -13.31 13.34 -17.52
C ILE A 354 -14.58 12.53 -17.19
N GLU A 355 -14.41 11.35 -16.58
CA GLU A 355 -15.50 10.49 -16.11
C GLU A 355 -16.42 11.23 -15.12
N HIS A 356 -15.85 11.99 -14.17
CA HIS A 356 -16.63 12.80 -13.24
C HIS A 356 -17.49 13.83 -13.97
N VAL A 357 -16.92 14.59 -14.91
CA VAL A 357 -17.64 15.61 -15.68
C VAL A 357 -18.73 14.96 -16.54
N LEU A 358 -18.42 13.87 -17.23
CA LEU A 358 -19.37 13.11 -18.05
C LEU A 358 -20.55 12.63 -17.21
N ARG A 359 -20.28 11.93 -16.10
CA ARG A 359 -21.32 11.41 -15.20
C ARG A 359 -22.13 12.50 -14.53
N SER A 360 -21.54 13.65 -14.21
CA SER A 360 -22.30 14.80 -13.71
C SER A 360 -23.28 15.34 -14.74
N LYS A 361 -22.88 15.43 -16.02
CA LYS A 361 -23.79 15.85 -17.11
C LYS A 361 -24.90 14.82 -17.35
N MET A 362 -24.56 13.53 -17.39
CA MET A 362 -25.56 12.47 -17.57
C MET A 362 -26.53 12.39 -16.39
N ALA A 363 -26.04 12.52 -15.15
CA ALA A 363 -26.90 12.52 -13.96
C ALA A 363 -27.92 13.66 -13.99
N ALA A 364 -27.51 14.85 -14.45
CA ALA A 364 -28.40 15.99 -14.64
C ALA A 364 -29.40 15.78 -15.79
N LEU A 365 -28.95 15.28 -16.94
CA LEU A 365 -29.79 15.06 -18.12
C LEU A 365 -30.88 13.99 -17.87
N PHE A 366 -30.51 12.87 -17.25
CA PHE A 366 -31.41 11.75 -17.01
C PHE A 366 -32.10 11.81 -15.64
N ASN A 367 -31.79 12.83 -14.83
CA ASN A 367 -32.25 12.93 -13.43
C ASN A 367 -32.05 11.62 -12.65
N ALA A 368 -30.88 11.01 -12.80
CA ALA A 368 -30.59 9.64 -12.38
C ALA A 368 -29.34 9.55 -11.50
N CYS A 369 -29.33 8.58 -10.59
CA CYS A 369 -28.21 8.34 -9.68
C CYS A 369 -27.04 7.62 -10.37
N ILE A 370 -26.39 8.29 -11.32
CA ILE A 370 -25.24 7.80 -12.09
C ILE A 370 -23.97 8.62 -11.88
N MET A 371 -23.95 9.49 -10.86
CA MET A 371 -22.72 10.15 -10.46
C MET A 371 -21.65 9.14 -10.02
N ALA A 372 -20.38 9.57 -10.10
CA ALA A 372 -19.21 8.75 -9.73
C ALA A 372 -19.28 8.20 -8.29
N ARG A 373 -19.97 8.91 -7.38
CA ARG A 373 -20.30 8.41 -6.04
C ARG A 373 -21.77 8.07 -5.95
N ASN A 374 -22.09 7.11 -5.10
CA ASN A 374 -23.47 6.81 -4.71
C ASN A 374 -24.15 8.09 -4.19
N CYS A 375 -25.41 8.27 -4.56
CA CYS A 375 -26.20 9.41 -4.08
C CYS A 375 -26.39 9.31 -2.57
N GLN A 376 -26.32 10.47 -1.91
CA GLN A 376 -26.58 10.57 -0.48
C GLN A 376 -28.06 10.32 -0.19
N PRO A 377 -28.41 9.86 1.04
CA PRO A 377 -29.80 9.81 1.49
C PRO A 377 -30.44 11.19 1.33
N GLY A 378 -31.53 11.29 0.55
CA GLY A 378 -32.19 12.56 0.26
C GLY A 378 -31.78 13.25 -1.05
N CYS A 379 -31.09 12.59 -1.97
CA CYS A 379 -30.82 13.19 -3.29
C CYS A 379 -32.12 13.47 -4.07
N ASP A 380 -32.13 14.50 -4.91
CA ASP A 380 -33.30 14.94 -5.69
C ASP A 380 -33.52 14.15 -6.99
N HIS A 381 -32.65 13.20 -7.31
CA HIS A 381 -32.75 12.43 -8.55
C HIS A 381 -34.04 11.61 -8.60
N GLN A 382 -34.78 11.65 -9.71
CA GLN A 382 -35.99 10.83 -9.87
C GLN A 382 -35.66 9.33 -9.84
N TRP A 383 -34.52 8.91 -10.42
CA TRP A 383 -34.12 7.50 -10.51
C TRP A 383 -33.00 7.17 -9.51
N LYS A 384 -33.37 6.72 -8.31
CA LYS A 384 -32.45 6.61 -7.16
C LYS A 384 -31.77 5.25 -6.97
N LYS A 385 -32.34 4.15 -7.49
CA LYS A 385 -31.81 2.78 -7.48
C LYS A 385 -32.82 1.90 -8.24
N VAL A 386 -32.34 0.87 -8.95
CA VAL A 386 -33.14 -0.16 -9.66
C VAL A 386 -33.62 0.21 -11.07
N PHE A 387 -32.67 0.39 -11.99
CA PHE A 387 -32.86 -0.15 -13.34
C PHE A 387 -31.56 -0.87 -13.70
N TYR A 388 -31.64 -2.13 -14.14
CA TYR A 388 -30.47 -2.87 -14.63
C TYR A 388 -29.72 -2.08 -15.72
N SER A 389 -30.46 -1.30 -16.52
CA SER A 389 -29.94 -0.35 -17.52
C SER A 389 -29.08 0.77 -16.91
N ILE A 390 -29.41 1.26 -15.71
CA ILE A 390 -28.65 2.29 -14.98
C ILE A 390 -27.37 1.69 -14.36
N GLY A 391 -27.38 0.40 -14.02
CA GLY A 391 -26.17 -0.34 -13.63
C GLY A 391 -25.18 -0.46 -14.78
N VAL A 392 -25.66 -0.76 -15.99
CA VAL A 392 -24.82 -0.86 -17.20
C VAL A 392 -24.26 0.52 -17.59
N VAL A 393 -25.07 1.59 -17.58
CA VAL A 393 -24.59 2.97 -17.84
C VAL A 393 -23.70 3.51 -16.71
N GLY A 394 -23.86 2.99 -15.48
CA GLY A 394 -22.98 3.30 -14.35
C GLY A 394 -21.68 2.51 -14.33
N MET A 395 -21.57 1.42 -15.09
CA MET A 395 -20.34 0.61 -15.26
C MET A 395 -19.57 0.96 -16.55
N LEU A 396 -20.27 1.50 -17.56
CA LEU A 396 -19.67 2.24 -18.68
C LEU A 396 -19.12 3.60 -18.20
#